data_AF-A0AA40WAT0-F1
#
_entry.id   AF-A0AA40WAT0-F1
#
_cell.length_a   1.000
_cell.length_b   1.000
_cell.length_c   1.000
_cell.angle_alpha   90.00
_cell.angle_beta   90.00
_cell.angle_gamma   90.00
#
_symmetry.space_group_name_H-M   'P 1'
#
loop_
_entity.id
_entity.type
_entity.pdbx_description
1 polymer ?
#
loop_
_entity_poly.entity_id
_entity_poly.type
_entity_poly.pdbx_seq_one_letter_code
_entity_poly.pdbx_strand_id
1 'polypeptide(L)'
;MYIAKIQVVLKESVLDPQGSTVKKVLSEVGEKSVQDVRVGKYIELKIDAPSEEVARKDVERLCDKILVNHIIETYSVNIQKI
;
A
#
# COMPACT_ATOMS: atom_id res chain seq x y z
N MET A 1 -2.76 1.25 -22.42
CA MET A 1 -2.09 0.51 -21.33
C MET A 1 -1.75 1.47 -20.20
N TYR A 2 -1.87 1.01 -18.96
CA TYR A 2 -1.65 1.79 -17.75
C TYR A 2 -0.81 0.99 -16.74
N ILE A 3 -0.06 1.67 -15.89
CA ILE A 3 0.54 1.11 -14.67
C ILE A 3 -0.34 1.52 -13.49
N ALA A 4 -0.70 0.56 -12.66
CA ALA A 4 -1.32 0.80 -11.37
C ALA A 4 -0.33 0.53 -10.25
N LYS A 5 -0.13 1.52 -9.40
CA LYS A 5 0.73 1.48 -8.21
C LYS A 5 -0.18 1.48 -6.99
N ILE A 6 -0.19 0.37 -6.25
CA ILE A 6 -1.04 0.16 -5.09
C ILE A 6 -0.17 0.10 -3.85
N GLN A 7 -0.44 0.96 -2.88
CA GLN A 7 0.15 0.90 -1.55
C GLN A 7 -0.85 0.29 -0.59
N VAL A 8 -0.50 -0.80 0.07
CA VAL A 8 -1.34 -1.50 1.06
C VAL A 8 -0.66 -1.43 2.42
N VAL A 9 -1.35 -0.94 3.43
CA VAL A 9 -0.84 -0.83 4.81
C VAL A 9 -1.87 -1.38 5.79
N LEU A 10 -1.46 -1.87 6.96
CA LEU A 10 -2.45 -2.20 7.98
C LEU A 10 -3.15 -0.93 8.46
N LYS A 11 -4.41 -1.05 8.84
CA LYS A 11 -5.17 0.04 9.45
C LYS A 11 -4.50 0.50 10.74
N GLU A 12 -4.72 1.75 11.13
CA GLU A 12 -4.14 2.34 12.34
C GLU A 12 -4.49 1.58 13.62
N SER A 13 -5.69 0.98 13.68
CA SER A 13 -6.14 0.17 14.81
C SER A 13 -5.47 -1.21 14.90
N VAL A 14 -4.67 -1.60 13.90
CA VAL A 14 -4.02 -2.91 13.81
C VAL A 14 -2.54 -2.76 14.14
N LEU A 15 -2.09 -3.55 15.11
CA LEU A 15 -0.69 -3.64 15.51
C LEU A 15 0.18 -4.08 14.32
N ASP A 16 1.29 -3.38 14.12
CA ASP A 16 2.31 -3.69 13.13
C ASP A 16 3.62 -4.11 13.82
N PRO A 17 3.86 -5.42 14.01
CA PRO A 17 5.10 -5.90 14.61
C PRO A 17 6.34 -5.57 13.77
N GLN A 18 6.20 -5.49 12.44
CA GLN A 18 7.32 -5.18 11.54
C GLN A 18 7.71 -3.70 11.68
N GLY A 19 6.73 -2.80 11.60
CA GLY A 19 6.92 -1.37 11.84
C GLY A 19 7.52 -1.09 13.21
N SER A 20 7.01 -1.75 14.25
CA SER A 20 7.55 -1.64 15.61
C SER A 20 9.03 -2.05 15.70
N THR A 21 9.40 -3.13 15.01
CA THR A 21 10.80 -3.61 14.97
C THR A 21 11.69 -2.61 14.24
N VAL A 22 11.26 -2.09 13.09
CA VAL A 22 12.02 -1.09 12.32
C VAL A 22 12.19 0.20 13.12
N LYS A 23 11.13 0.72 13.76
CA LYS A 23 11.19 1.89 14.64
C LYS A 23 12.21 1.70 15.75
N LYS A 24 12.23 0.52 16.38
CA LYS A 24 13.20 0.20 17.44
C LYS A 24 14.64 0.28 16.91
N VAL A 25 14.92 -0.34 15.77
CA VAL A 25 16.26 -0.30 15.15
C VAL A 25 16.66 1.14 14.80
N LEU A 26 15.75 1.95 14.24
CA LEU A 26 16.01 3.36 13.93
C LEU A 26 16.38 4.17 15.19
N SER A 27 15.68 3.94 16.29
CA SER A 27 16.01 4.57 17.58
C SER A 27 17.40 4.14 18.09
N GLU A 28 17.74 2.86 17.96
CA GLU A 28 19.05 2.31 18.40
C GLU A 28 20.22 2.88 17.60
N VAL A 29 20.03 3.20 16.31
CA VAL A 29 21.06 3.84 15.47
C VAL A 29 21.08 5.37 15.60
N GLY A 30 20.25 5.96 16.47
CA GLY A 30 20.26 7.38 16.81
C GLY A 30 19.23 8.25 16.08
N GLU A 31 18.37 7.68 15.24
CA GLU A 31 17.34 8.41 14.48
C GLU A 31 16.11 8.72 15.35
N LYS A 32 16.26 9.70 16.24
CA LYS A 32 15.22 10.09 17.22
C LYS A 32 14.07 10.92 16.64
N SER A 33 14.21 11.43 15.42
CA SER A 33 13.17 12.21 14.74
C SER A 33 11.98 11.34 14.31
N VAL A 34 12.20 10.04 14.08
CA VAL A 34 11.18 9.10 13.62
C VAL A 34 10.25 8.71 14.76
N GLN A 35 9.02 9.24 14.71
CA GLN A 35 8.02 9.02 15.77
C GLN A 35 7.25 7.70 15.60
N ASP A 36 7.04 7.26 14.38
CA ASP A 36 6.34 6.01 14.09
C ASP A 36 6.79 5.42 12.75
N VAL A 37 6.65 4.10 12.62
CA VAL A 37 6.96 3.39 11.38
C VAL A 37 5.87 2.38 11.12
N ARG A 38 5.32 2.44 9.90
CA ARG A 38 4.39 1.46 9.38
C ARG A 38 5.00 0.77 8.17
N VAL A 39 4.92 -0.55 8.14
CA VAL A 39 5.37 -1.37 7.03
C VAL A 39 4.15 -1.90 6.29
N GLY A 40 4.25 -1.91 4.96
CA GLY A 40 3.18 -2.30 4.07
C GLY A 40 3.71 -2.95 2.80
N LYS A 41 2.80 -3.25 1.90
CA LYS A 41 3.09 -3.81 0.58
C LYS A 41 3.01 -2.71 -0.47
N TYR A 42 3.91 -2.75 -1.43
CA TYR A 42 3.81 -1.98 -2.67
C TYR A 42 3.61 -2.97 -3.81
N ILE A 43 2.51 -2.80 -4.55
CA ILE A 43 2.13 -3.67 -5.66
C ILE A 43 2.09 -2.81 -6.92
N GLU A 44 2.79 -3.25 -7.96
CA GLU A 44 2.75 -2.62 -9.27
C GLU A 44 2.24 -3.62 -10.30
N LEU A 45 1.25 -3.23 -11.09
CA LEU A 45 0.73 -4.05 -12.18
C LEU A 45 0.53 -3.21 -13.45
N LYS A 46 0.61 -3.87 -14.61
CA LYS A 46 0.25 -3.31 -15.90
C LYS A 46 -1.14 -3.79 -16.27
N ILE A 47 -1.97 -2.89 -16.78
CA ILE A 47 -3.35 -3.20 -17.17
C ILE A 47 -3.70 -2.53 -18.50
N ASP A 48 -4.35 -3.28 -19.37
CA ASP A 48 -4.96 -2.75 -20.59
C ASP A 48 -6.38 -2.28 -20.27
N ALA A 49 -6.64 -1.01 -20.55
CA ALA A 49 -7.92 -0.38 -20.32
C ALA A 49 -8.15 0.72 -21.37
N PRO A 50 -9.42 1.00 -21.72
CA PRO A 50 -9.77 2.05 -22.68
C PRO A 50 -9.61 3.47 -22.13
N SER A 51 -9.62 3.64 -20.80
CA SER A 51 -9.39 4.94 -20.14
C SER A 51 -8.77 4.75 -18.75
N GLU A 52 -8.31 5.84 -18.14
CA GLU A 52 -7.77 5.83 -16.78
C GLU A 52 -8.86 5.47 -15.75
N GLU A 53 -10.08 5.95 -15.94
CA GLU A 53 -11.22 5.66 -15.07
C GLU A 53 -11.58 4.17 -15.09
N VAL A 54 -11.50 3.52 -16.26
CA VAL A 54 -11.72 2.08 -16.39
C VAL A 54 -10.59 1.30 -15.72
N ALA A 55 -9.33 1.70 -15.97
CA ALA A 55 -8.18 1.09 -15.30
C ALA A 55 -8.31 1.17 -13.76
N ARG A 56 -8.70 2.35 -13.24
CA ARG A 56 -8.91 2.57 -11.81
C ARG A 56 -9.98 1.64 -11.25
N LYS A 57 -11.17 1.58 -11.87
CA LYS A 57 -12.26 0.71 -11.43
C LYS A 57 -11.88 -0.77 -11.42
N ASP A 58 -11.15 -1.21 -12.45
CA ASP A 58 -10.69 -2.60 -12.51
C ASP A 58 -9.67 -2.90 -11.40
N VAL A 59 -8.75 -1.99 -11.13
CA VAL A 59 -7.76 -2.14 -10.06
C VAL A 59 -8.42 -2.12 -8.68
N GLU A 60 -9.37 -1.22 -8.42
CA GLU A 60 -10.15 -1.18 -7.18
C GLU A 60 -10.89 -2.51 -6.97
N ARG A 61 -11.54 -3.03 -8.02
CA ARG A 61 -12.19 -4.35 -7.97
C ARG A 61 -11.21 -5.49 -7.66
N LEU A 62 -9.97 -5.43 -8.16
CA LEU A 62 -8.93 -6.43 -7.86
C LEU A 62 -8.44 -6.30 -6.41
N CYS A 63 -8.29 -5.06 -5.92
CA CYS A 63 -7.96 -4.79 -4.53
C CYS A 63 -9.02 -5.39 -3.61
N ASP A 64 -10.29 -5.15 -3.93
CA ASP A 64 -11.38 -5.58 -3.06
C ASP A 64 -11.60 -7.09 -3.03
N LYS A 65 -11.27 -7.78 -4.13
CA LYS A 65 -11.44 -9.23 -4.23
C LYS A 65 -10.26 -10.04 -3.70
N ILE A 66 -9.03 -9.57 -3.93
CA ILE A 66 -7.83 -10.42 -3.78
C ILE A 66 -6.67 -9.70 -3.11
N LEU A 67 -6.36 -8.46 -3.50
CA LEU A 67 -5.08 -7.86 -3.12
C LEU A 67 -5.07 -7.27 -1.70
N VAL A 68 -6.24 -6.97 -1.14
CA VAL A 68 -6.37 -6.29 0.16
C VAL A 68 -7.30 -7.07 1.08
N ASN A 69 -6.82 -7.36 2.29
CA ASN A 69 -7.67 -7.85 3.36
C ASN A 69 -8.33 -6.68 4.09
N HIS A 70 -9.54 -6.29 3.67
CA HIS A 70 -10.26 -5.15 4.24
C HIS A 70 -10.56 -5.21 5.74
N ILE A 71 -10.42 -6.36 6.40
CA ILE A 71 -10.60 -6.41 7.85
C ILE A 71 -9.46 -5.62 8.52
N ILE A 72 -8.23 -5.86 8.08
CA ILE A 72 -7.02 -5.38 8.75
C ILE A 72 -6.16 -4.41 7.93
N GLU A 73 -6.37 -4.34 6.61
CA GLU A 73 -5.60 -3.52 5.67
C GLU A 73 -6.45 -2.39 5.08
N THR A 74 -5.76 -1.33 4.65
CA THR A 74 -6.26 -0.24 3.81
C THR A 74 -5.28 -0.01 2.66
N TYR A 75 -5.72 0.66 1.60
CA TYR A 75 -4.89 0.87 0.42
C TYR A 75 -5.12 2.22 -0.27
N SER A 76 -4.18 2.58 -1.13
CA SER A 76 -4.30 3.69 -2.07
C SER A 76 -3.84 3.26 -3.46
N VAL A 77 -4.41 3.87 -4.51
CA VAL A 77 -4.12 3.53 -5.91
C VAL A 77 -3.76 4.77 -6.70
N ASN A 78 -2.60 4.71 -7.36
CA ASN A 78 -2.17 5.67 -8.37
C ASN A 78 -2.13 4.98 -9.74
N ILE A 79 -2.79 5.57 -10.74
CA ILE A 79 -2.81 5.08 -12.12
C ILE A 79 -1.96 6.02 -12.98
N GLN A 80 -1.12 5.45 -13.86
CA GLN A 80 -0.27 6.20 -14.77
C GLN A 80 -0.39 5.62 -16.17
N LYS A 81 -0.57 6.48 -17.18
CA LYS A 81 -0.57 6.05 -18.58
C LYS A 81 0.86 5.68 -19.00
N ILE A 82 0.99 4.58 -19.76
CA ILE A 82 2.24 4.16 -20.40
C ILE A 82 2.31 4.76 -21.80
#